data_AF-A0A914KNV5-F1
#
_entry.id   AF-A0A914KNV5-F1
#
_cell.length_a   1.000
_cell.length_b   1.000
_cell.length_c   1.000
_cell.angle_alpha   90.00
_cell.angle_beta   90.00
_cell.angle_gamma   90.00
#
_symmetry.space_group_name_H-M   'P 1'
#
loop_
_entity.id
_entity.type
_entity.pdbx_description
1 polymer ?
#
loop_
_entity_poly.entity_id
_entity_poly.type
_entity_poly.pdbx_seq_one_letter_code
_entity_poly.pdbx_strand_id
1 'polypeptide(L)'
;MEKDLKSFIKLPWFKKHFSNSADLEILPARYTVQYVMEEMFIYFEKRLTQIADEEPLDKLINKSFKRGEDSYLNSLLRTLFGLCETCLPSVLNVLIKWYEHQQRVSISQVGEVRDRAIKKTLVASYLFCVVLIEILLQVHFHPAECQSQINFIVGNSFNQISYKDQSVFGINYNNNLIVSEIFAEVIGVLSQTHCKLIQKYCIDNLNELRKEIPVNTHSVICLLMGMKYFRIKTNEISSLEEGIAFLEEIGSYYLEVDLKQKDLKHALAGLLVEILIPMAAQIKTEANVPALIAFVDKLYNPTYDLINKKQHKLAAYPLLTCLLCISQNKFFLSTWVQFLNLTLANLKNKDSRISRMALESLYRLIWVYTVRISCESNSVTRSRLEGICASLFPRGSRNVVPRDAPLNIFVKIIHFISQYRIDFAFREIIYDLLGCSRASSRTLSIYPERMNIGIRALMVIFDGLQQNESPPGMPRSIGFVPFGTIQRQKRSYLTQPLSIETAISLGLEQYYPACRKAFDSILRTLDAQIGRSFMLTASLVRGKEYNEVINSEMRAKLDLFRTCIAAIPRFLPDPMSHQDLIEFVIRMCVHVDEEIRLTAYQSLQNLVAECPDWREDLFHIFLRFLINQIQVF
;
A
#
# COMPACT_ATOMS: atom_id res chain seq x y z
N MET A 1 -0.23 -16.70 47.34
CA MET A 1 -0.32 -16.34 45.91
C MET A 1 -1.69 -16.59 45.27
N GLU A 2 -2.63 -17.31 45.92
CA GLU A 2 -4.02 -17.49 45.42
C GLU A 2 -5.08 -16.61 46.13
N LYS A 3 -4.66 -15.87 47.18
CA LYS A 3 -5.54 -14.97 47.97
C LYS A 3 -5.48 -13.50 47.55
N ASP A 4 -4.44 -13.07 46.84
CA ASP A 4 -4.31 -11.68 46.35
C ASP A 4 -4.90 -11.45 44.94
N LEU A 5 -5.22 -12.52 44.20
CA LEU A 5 -5.97 -12.39 42.94
C LEU A 5 -7.45 -12.04 43.15
N LYS A 6 -8.02 -12.27 44.34
CA LYS A 6 -9.45 -12.03 44.62
C LYS A 6 -9.77 -10.62 45.11
N SER A 7 -8.77 -9.79 45.41
CA SER A 7 -8.97 -8.40 45.89
C SER A 7 -8.85 -7.35 44.78
N PHE A 8 -8.16 -7.63 43.68
CA PHE A 8 -7.89 -6.66 42.61
C PHE A 8 -8.89 -6.68 41.45
N ILE A 9 -9.77 -7.68 41.40
CA ILE A 9 -10.92 -7.70 40.51
C ILE A 9 -12.12 -6.98 41.18
N LYS A 10 -11.93 -5.68 41.45
CA LYS A 10 -13.01 -4.75 41.82
C LYS A 10 -12.95 -3.52 40.90
N LEU A 11 -13.00 -3.75 39.59
CA LEU A 11 -13.75 -2.84 38.73
C LEU A 11 -15.25 -3.12 38.99
N PRO A 12 -16.16 -2.12 39.00
CA PRO A 12 -17.54 -2.28 39.50
C PRO A 12 -18.38 -3.38 38.80
N TRP A 13 -17.90 -3.95 37.70
CA TRP A 13 -18.61 -4.88 36.84
C TRP A 13 -18.12 -6.34 36.91
N PHE A 14 -16.96 -6.64 37.50
CA PHE A 14 -16.43 -8.02 37.45
C PHE A 14 -17.02 -8.99 38.48
N LYS A 15 -17.96 -8.51 39.33
CA LYS A 15 -18.58 -9.32 40.39
C LYS A 15 -20.06 -9.63 40.20
N LYS A 16 -20.60 -9.44 39.00
CA LYS A 16 -21.77 -10.21 38.59
C LYS A 16 -21.29 -11.12 37.47
N HIS A 17 -21.24 -12.43 37.74
CA HIS A 17 -21.78 -13.33 36.73
C HIS A 17 -23.08 -12.68 36.29
N PHE A 18 -23.18 -12.24 35.03
CA PHE A 18 -24.47 -11.86 34.48
C PHE A 18 -25.36 -13.08 34.70
N SER A 19 -26.19 -13.00 35.75
CA SER A 19 -27.35 -13.85 35.84
C SER A 19 -28.08 -13.67 34.51
N ASN A 20 -28.64 -14.74 33.96
CA ASN A 20 -29.49 -14.71 32.76
C ASN A 20 -30.73 -13.79 32.90
N SER A 21 -30.78 -12.94 33.91
CA SER A 21 -31.68 -11.81 34.07
C SER A 21 -30.99 -10.54 33.58
N ALA A 22 -31.33 -10.07 32.37
CA ALA A 22 -30.96 -8.73 31.95
C ALA A 22 -31.42 -7.73 33.03
N ASP A 23 -30.48 -7.02 33.67
CA ASP A 23 -30.80 -5.86 34.53
C ASP A 23 -31.40 -4.79 33.60
N LEU A 24 -32.73 -4.78 33.48
CA LEU A 24 -33.53 -3.91 32.60
C LEU A 24 -33.41 -2.41 32.92
N GLU A 25 -32.70 -2.05 33.99
CA GLU A 25 -32.45 -0.67 34.41
C GLU A 25 -31.20 -0.04 33.76
N ILE A 26 -30.38 -0.81 33.05
CA ILE A 26 -29.18 -0.29 32.37
C ILE A 26 -29.56 0.23 30.98
N LEU A 27 -29.23 1.50 30.69
CA LEU A 27 -29.35 2.08 29.36
C LEU A 27 -28.72 1.17 28.30
N PRO A 28 -29.44 0.82 27.21
CA PRO A 28 -28.95 -0.12 26.19
C PRO A 28 -27.55 0.23 25.66
N ALA A 29 -27.27 1.51 25.42
CA ALA A 29 -25.95 1.97 24.96
C ALA A 29 -24.83 1.65 25.97
N ARG A 30 -25.08 1.83 27.27
CA ARG A 30 -24.11 1.51 28.33
C ARG A 30 -23.89 0.01 28.44
N TYR A 31 -24.95 -0.78 28.33
CA TYR A 31 -24.86 -2.24 28.30
C TYR A 31 -24.02 -2.73 27.11
N THR A 32 -24.27 -2.20 25.91
CA THR A 32 -23.53 -2.58 24.69
C THR A 32 -22.04 -2.27 24.82
N VAL A 33 -21.66 -1.09 25.33
CA VAL A 33 -20.24 -0.74 25.54
C VAL A 33 -19.58 -1.68 26.54
N GLN A 34 -20.28 -1.99 27.64
CA GLN A 34 -19.76 -2.91 28.66
C GLN A 34 -19.53 -4.32 28.08
N TYR A 35 -20.52 -4.84 27.36
CA TYR A 35 -20.44 -6.16 26.72
C TYR A 35 -19.29 -6.23 25.70
N VAL A 36 -19.17 -5.23 24.82
CA VAL A 36 -18.09 -5.20 23.81
C VAL A 36 -16.72 -5.12 24.46
N MET A 37 -16.56 -4.31 25.51
CA MET A 37 -15.30 -4.21 26.25
C MET A 37 -14.96 -5.50 26.99
N GLU A 38 -15.95 -6.17 27.59
CA GLU A 38 -15.78 -7.47 28.25
C GLU A 38 -15.32 -8.55 27.27
N GLU A 39 -16.03 -8.71 26.15
CA GLU A 39 -15.65 -9.64 25.07
C GLU A 39 -14.24 -9.34 24.53
N MET A 40 -13.88 -8.06 24.41
CA MET A 40 -12.56 -7.64 23.98
C MET A 40 -11.47 -8.02 24.99
N PHE A 41 -11.70 -7.83 26.29
CA PHE A 41 -10.73 -8.23 27.31
C PHE A 41 -10.62 -9.74 27.46
N ILE A 42 -11.72 -10.50 27.32
CA ILE A 42 -11.67 -11.97 27.26
C ILE A 42 -10.79 -12.42 26.09
N TYR A 43 -10.99 -11.80 24.92
CA TYR A 43 -10.16 -12.06 23.75
C TYR A 43 -8.68 -11.69 24.01
N PHE A 44 -8.39 -10.56 24.67
CA PHE A 44 -7.03 -10.16 25.01
C PHE A 44 -6.35 -11.11 25.96
N GLU A 45 -7.00 -11.54 27.05
CA GLU A 45 -6.42 -12.50 27.98
C GLU A 45 -6.10 -13.83 27.29
N LYS A 46 -7.02 -14.33 26.44
CA LYS A 46 -6.77 -15.54 25.64
C LYS A 46 -5.55 -15.39 24.73
N ARG A 47 -5.42 -14.26 24.03
CA ARG A 47 -4.28 -14.00 23.14
C ARG A 47 -2.98 -13.75 23.90
N LEU A 48 -3.04 -13.10 25.07
CA LEU A 48 -1.90 -12.90 25.94
C LEU A 48 -1.30 -14.24 26.37
N THR A 49 -2.13 -15.14 26.90
CA THR A 49 -1.70 -16.50 27.30
C THR A 49 -1.18 -17.28 26.10
N GLN A 50 -1.93 -17.31 24.99
CA GLN A 50 -1.52 -18.05 23.79
C GLN A 50 -0.15 -17.59 23.26
N ILE A 51 0.07 -16.28 23.10
CA ILE A 51 1.28 -15.76 22.45
C ILE A 51 2.47 -15.70 23.43
N ALA A 52 2.24 -15.35 24.70
CA ALA A 52 3.32 -15.24 25.66
C ALA A 52 3.77 -16.59 26.22
N ASP A 53 2.83 -17.53 26.43
CA ASP A 53 3.11 -18.77 27.16
C ASP A 53 3.25 -20.00 26.24
N GLU A 54 2.53 -20.06 25.12
CA GLU A 54 2.52 -21.23 24.22
C GLU A 54 3.44 -21.08 23.00
N GLU A 55 3.61 -19.86 22.49
CA GLU A 55 4.40 -19.62 21.29
C GLU A 55 5.90 -19.42 21.55
N PRO A 56 6.79 -19.81 20.60
CA PRO A 56 8.22 -19.58 20.71
C PRO A 56 8.58 -18.12 21.00
N LEU A 57 9.52 -17.87 21.92
CA LEU A 57 9.89 -16.52 22.37
C LEU A 57 10.43 -15.62 21.24
N ASP A 58 11.10 -16.22 20.26
CA ASP A 58 11.65 -15.56 19.07
C ASP A 58 10.59 -15.27 17.98
N LYS A 59 9.40 -15.87 18.09
CA LYS A 59 8.30 -15.61 17.14
C LYS A 59 7.84 -14.15 17.27
N LEU A 60 7.85 -13.45 16.13
CA LEU A 60 7.45 -12.05 16.07
C LEU A 60 5.95 -11.88 16.28
N ILE A 61 5.56 -10.96 17.18
CA ILE A 61 4.16 -10.70 17.57
C ILE A 61 3.28 -10.37 16.36
N ASN A 62 3.79 -9.60 15.39
CA ASN A 62 3.03 -9.23 14.19
C ASN A 62 2.66 -10.44 13.29
N LYS A 63 3.43 -11.53 13.35
CA LYS A 63 3.12 -12.77 12.62
C LYS A 63 2.04 -13.59 13.33
N SER A 64 1.93 -13.47 14.64
CA SER A 64 0.91 -14.18 15.44
C SER A 64 -0.47 -13.55 15.31
N PHE A 65 -0.54 -12.23 15.19
CA PHE A 65 -1.81 -11.51 15.03
C PHE A 65 -2.35 -11.44 13.59
N LYS A 66 -1.61 -11.93 12.57
CA LYS A 66 -1.95 -11.90 11.13
C LYS A 66 -2.90 -10.74 10.75
N ARG A 67 -2.33 -9.54 10.68
CA ARG A 67 -3.07 -8.26 10.55
C ARG A 67 -4.21 -8.33 9.52
N GLY A 68 -5.43 -8.03 9.94
CA GLY A 68 -6.61 -7.95 9.08
C GLY A 68 -7.30 -9.29 8.76
N GLU A 69 -6.74 -10.43 9.15
CA GLU A 69 -7.34 -11.76 8.90
C GLU A 69 -8.26 -12.22 10.05
N ASP A 70 -8.12 -11.66 11.25
CA ASP A 70 -8.99 -11.97 12.39
C ASP A 70 -10.33 -11.24 12.29
N SER A 71 -11.32 -11.88 11.68
CA SER A 71 -12.66 -11.34 11.49
C SER A 71 -13.37 -11.01 12.82
N TYR A 72 -13.08 -11.75 13.90
CA TYR A 72 -13.70 -11.56 15.21
C TYR A 72 -13.21 -10.27 15.86
N LEU A 73 -11.89 -10.11 15.99
CA LEU A 73 -11.31 -8.88 16.54
C LEU A 73 -11.69 -7.66 15.70
N ASN A 74 -11.66 -7.78 14.37
CA ASN A 74 -12.07 -6.69 13.48
C ASN A 74 -13.52 -6.28 13.70
N SER A 75 -14.42 -7.25 13.93
CA SER A 75 -15.82 -6.95 14.24
C SER A 75 -15.96 -6.21 15.57
N LEU A 76 -15.25 -6.66 16.62
CA LEU A 76 -15.25 -5.99 17.92
C LEU A 76 -14.71 -4.55 17.84
N LEU A 77 -13.61 -4.34 17.12
CA LEU A 77 -13.01 -3.02 16.91
C LEU A 77 -13.96 -2.08 16.16
N ARG A 78 -14.62 -2.56 15.09
CA ARG A 78 -15.60 -1.77 14.33
C ARG A 78 -16.81 -1.37 15.19
N THR A 79 -17.33 -2.29 16.00
CA THR A 79 -18.43 -1.99 16.92
C THR A 79 -17.98 -0.97 17.96
N LEU A 80 -16.80 -1.17 18.57
CA LEU A 80 -16.26 -0.24 19.56
C LEU A 80 -16.01 1.16 18.97
N PHE A 81 -15.51 1.24 17.74
CA PHE A 81 -15.33 2.48 17.00
C PHE A 81 -16.62 3.30 16.91
N GLY A 82 -17.73 2.67 16.50
CA GLY A 82 -19.02 3.35 16.43
C GLY A 82 -19.53 3.81 17.80
N LEU A 83 -19.33 3.00 18.85
CA LEU A 83 -19.75 3.37 20.21
C LEU A 83 -18.93 4.56 20.76
N CYS A 84 -17.64 4.63 20.43
CA CYS A 84 -16.74 5.69 20.87
C CYS A 84 -17.15 7.09 20.42
N GLU A 85 -18.02 7.24 19.40
CA GLU A 85 -18.64 8.54 19.09
C GLU A 85 -19.29 9.18 20.33
N THR A 86 -19.87 8.38 21.23
CA THR A 86 -20.59 8.89 22.42
C THR A 86 -19.87 8.63 23.74
N CYS A 87 -19.01 7.60 23.84
CA CYS A 87 -18.46 7.14 25.12
C CYS A 87 -16.93 7.03 25.18
N LEU A 88 -16.21 7.63 24.23
CA LEU A 88 -14.75 7.52 24.15
C LEU A 88 -14.01 7.82 25.47
N PRO A 89 -14.33 8.89 26.25
CA PRO A 89 -13.59 9.18 27.48
C PRO A 89 -13.62 8.03 28.49
N SER A 90 -14.77 7.35 28.60
CA SER A 90 -14.95 6.20 29.49
C SER A 90 -14.20 4.97 28.98
N VAL A 91 -14.26 4.71 27.67
CA VAL A 91 -13.54 3.60 27.03
C VAL A 91 -12.02 3.78 27.22
N LEU A 92 -11.49 4.98 26.95
CA LEU A 92 -10.06 5.28 27.13
C LEU A 92 -9.63 5.09 28.59
N ASN A 93 -10.42 5.55 29.55
CA ASN A 93 -10.10 5.38 30.98
C ASN A 93 -10.01 3.91 31.38
N VAL A 94 -10.92 3.06 30.90
CA VAL A 94 -10.90 1.62 31.19
C VAL A 94 -9.71 0.94 30.49
N LEU A 95 -9.49 1.28 29.22
CA LEU A 95 -8.40 0.71 28.43
C LEU A 95 -7.01 1.08 28.99
N ILE A 96 -6.81 2.34 29.40
CA ILE A 96 -5.59 2.81 30.05
C ILE A 96 -5.34 2.04 31.35
N LYS A 97 -6.36 1.91 32.21
CA LYS A 97 -6.24 1.16 33.47
C LYS A 97 -5.88 -0.32 33.24
N TRP A 98 -6.49 -0.94 32.24
CA TRP A 98 -6.12 -2.31 31.84
C TRP A 98 -4.66 -2.38 31.41
N TYR A 99 -4.22 -1.46 30.54
CA TYR A 99 -2.84 -1.42 30.07
C TYR A 99 -1.85 -1.22 31.22
N GLU A 100 -2.07 -0.24 32.10
CA GLU A 100 -1.23 0.01 33.28
C GLU A 100 -1.14 -1.22 34.19
N HIS A 101 -2.23 -1.98 34.34
CA HIS A 101 -2.23 -3.22 35.10
C HIS A 101 -1.34 -4.29 34.44
N GLN A 102 -1.42 -4.46 33.12
CA GLN A 102 -0.58 -5.40 32.38
C GLN A 102 0.91 -5.01 32.41
N GLN A 103 1.23 -3.73 32.58
CA GLN A 103 2.63 -3.28 32.72
C GLN A 103 3.22 -3.50 34.12
N ARG A 104 2.43 -3.91 35.13
CA ARG A 104 2.93 -4.21 36.50
C ARG A 104 3.50 -5.62 36.66
N VAL A 105 3.55 -6.42 35.60
CA VAL A 105 4.13 -7.76 35.64
C VAL A 105 5.59 -7.67 36.10
N SER A 106 5.95 -8.39 37.16
CA SER A 106 7.31 -8.35 37.70
C SER A 106 8.30 -8.99 36.72
N ILE A 107 9.31 -8.20 36.33
CA ILE A 107 10.41 -8.63 35.44
C ILE A 107 11.65 -8.99 36.29
N SER A 108 11.51 -9.14 37.62
CA SER A 108 12.62 -9.37 38.56
C SER A 108 13.25 -10.78 38.46
N GLN A 109 12.61 -11.69 37.74
CA GLN A 109 13.09 -13.06 37.58
C GLN A 109 14.19 -13.15 36.49
N VAL A 110 14.86 -14.30 36.38
CA VAL A 110 15.99 -14.51 35.45
C VAL A 110 15.67 -15.66 34.50
N GLY A 111 16.22 -15.61 33.29
CA GLY A 111 16.05 -16.66 32.28
C GLY A 111 14.69 -16.61 31.59
N GLU A 112 14.19 -17.77 31.17
CA GLU A 112 13.00 -17.88 30.31
C GLU A 112 11.74 -17.24 30.91
N VAL A 113 11.58 -17.28 32.24
CA VAL A 113 10.40 -16.69 32.89
C VAL A 113 10.39 -15.16 32.77
N ARG A 114 11.57 -14.53 32.82
CA ARG A 114 11.72 -13.10 32.53
C ARG A 114 11.35 -12.80 31.09
N ASP A 115 11.84 -13.60 30.15
CA ASP A 115 11.58 -13.40 28.72
C ASP A 115 10.10 -13.58 28.37
N ARG A 116 9.41 -14.54 29.00
CA ARG A 116 7.95 -14.70 28.87
C ARG A 116 7.19 -13.53 29.48
N ALA A 117 7.61 -13.03 30.65
CA ALA A 117 7.02 -11.84 31.26
C ALA A 117 7.17 -10.60 30.35
N ILE A 118 8.35 -10.38 29.77
CA ILE A 118 8.61 -9.31 28.81
C ILE A 118 7.75 -9.50 27.55
N LYS A 119 7.66 -10.72 27.02
CA LYS A 119 6.81 -10.99 25.86
C LYS A 119 5.34 -10.68 26.15
N LYS A 120 4.86 -11.03 27.34
CA LYS A 120 3.49 -10.71 27.78
C LYS A 120 3.23 -9.21 27.83
N THR A 121 4.13 -8.41 28.40
CA THR A 121 3.96 -6.95 28.44
C THR A 121 3.97 -6.33 27.04
N LEU A 122 4.81 -6.84 26.13
CA LEU A 122 4.86 -6.41 24.73
C LEU A 122 3.58 -6.77 23.96
N VAL A 123 3.02 -7.96 24.18
CA VAL A 123 1.73 -8.35 23.58
C VAL A 123 0.59 -7.46 24.10
N ALA A 124 0.58 -7.14 25.39
CA ALA A 124 -0.40 -6.21 25.96
C ALA A 124 -0.28 -4.81 25.35
N SER A 125 0.96 -4.31 25.20
CA SER A 125 1.24 -3.05 24.52
C SER A 125 0.78 -3.05 23.06
N TYR A 126 1.01 -4.16 22.33
CA TYR A 126 0.56 -4.32 20.96
C TYR A 126 -0.97 -4.21 20.87
N LEU A 127 -1.70 -4.96 21.69
CA LEU A 127 -3.17 -4.95 21.73
C LEU A 127 -3.72 -3.57 22.12
N PHE A 128 -3.12 -2.92 23.11
CA PHE A 128 -3.45 -1.57 23.53
C PHE A 128 -3.38 -0.60 22.33
N CYS A 129 -2.28 -0.60 21.59
CA CYS A 129 -2.12 0.29 20.44
C CYS A 129 -3.08 -0.04 19.30
N VAL A 130 -3.37 -1.33 19.05
CA VAL A 130 -4.35 -1.73 18.02
C VAL A 130 -5.73 -1.13 18.30
N VAL A 131 -6.19 -1.17 19.56
CA VAL A 131 -7.46 -0.55 19.93
C VAL A 131 -7.38 0.97 19.77
N LEU A 132 -6.31 1.58 20.29
CA LEU A 132 -6.12 3.04 20.22
C LEU A 132 -6.13 3.58 18.79
N ILE A 133 -5.46 2.90 17.85
CA ILE A 133 -5.42 3.32 16.44
C ILE A 133 -6.83 3.42 15.85
N GLU A 134 -7.72 2.51 16.23
CA GLU A 134 -9.11 2.53 15.76
C GLU A 134 -9.91 3.61 16.49
N ILE A 135 -9.94 3.60 17.83
CA ILE A 135 -10.89 4.44 18.59
C ILE A 135 -10.47 5.92 18.68
N LEU A 136 -9.19 6.25 18.58
CA LEU A 136 -8.71 7.64 18.71
C LEU A 136 -9.13 8.52 17.52
N LEU A 137 -9.56 7.92 16.42
CA LEU A 137 -10.19 8.65 15.32
C LEU A 137 -11.48 9.37 15.76
N GLN A 138 -12.16 8.88 16.82
CA GLN A 138 -13.39 9.45 17.37
C GLN A 138 -13.15 10.63 18.34
N VAL A 139 -11.89 10.99 18.61
CA VAL A 139 -11.54 12.08 19.56
C VAL A 139 -12.17 13.41 19.19
N HIS A 140 -12.41 13.67 17.90
CA HIS A 140 -13.05 14.91 17.45
C HIS A 140 -14.46 15.15 18.00
N PHE A 141 -15.14 14.10 18.48
CA PHE A 141 -16.43 14.22 19.19
C PHE A 141 -16.30 14.60 20.67
N HIS A 142 -15.09 14.52 21.25
CA HIS A 142 -14.81 14.73 22.68
C HIS A 142 -13.57 15.64 22.91
N PRO A 143 -13.57 16.88 22.38
CA PRO A 143 -12.36 17.69 22.30
C PRO A 143 -11.77 18.11 23.66
N ALA A 144 -12.56 18.18 24.73
CA ALA A 144 -12.09 18.62 26.05
C ALA A 144 -11.98 17.47 27.06
N GLU A 145 -12.90 16.50 26.99
CA GLU A 145 -13.12 15.45 27.97
C GLU A 145 -12.01 14.38 27.94
N CYS A 146 -11.30 14.27 26.83
CA CYS A 146 -10.22 13.31 26.62
C CYS A 146 -8.81 13.87 26.90
N GLN A 147 -8.66 15.15 27.25
CA GLN A 147 -7.34 15.81 27.30
C GLN A 147 -6.35 15.10 28.22
N SER A 148 -6.78 14.68 29.42
CA SER A 148 -5.90 13.96 30.35
C SER A 148 -5.46 12.59 29.81
N GLN A 149 -6.38 11.86 29.20
CA GLN A 149 -6.13 10.54 28.61
C GLN A 149 -5.19 10.68 27.42
N ILE A 150 -5.37 11.71 26.58
CA ILE A 150 -4.51 12.00 25.43
C ILE A 150 -3.10 12.37 25.89
N ASN A 151 -2.96 13.23 26.89
CA ASN A 151 -1.64 13.56 27.45
C ASN A 151 -0.91 12.31 27.97
N PHE A 152 -1.62 11.43 28.67
CA PHE A 152 -1.07 10.14 29.11
C PHE A 152 -0.63 9.28 27.93
N ILE A 153 -1.50 9.12 26.91
CA ILE A 153 -1.23 8.27 25.74
C ILE A 153 -0.03 8.80 24.95
N VAL A 154 0.07 10.11 24.74
CA VAL A 154 1.20 10.74 24.04
C VAL A 154 2.49 10.54 24.84
N GLY A 155 2.49 10.86 26.14
CA GLY A 155 3.66 10.66 27.00
C GLY A 155 4.11 9.20 27.06
N ASN A 156 3.18 8.26 27.23
CA ASN A 156 3.48 6.83 27.21
C ASN A 156 4.01 6.39 25.84
N SER A 157 3.44 6.86 24.72
CA SER A 157 3.92 6.53 23.38
C SER A 157 5.39 6.92 23.19
N PHE A 158 5.76 8.16 23.53
CA PHE A 158 7.16 8.60 23.44
C PHE A 158 8.10 7.80 24.37
N ASN A 159 7.65 7.43 25.57
CA ASN A 159 8.42 6.57 26.49
C ASN A 159 8.59 5.13 25.96
N GLN A 160 7.67 4.62 25.16
CA GLN A 160 7.77 3.29 24.57
C GLN A 160 8.61 3.28 23.28
N ILE A 161 8.71 4.43 22.61
CA ILE A 161 9.53 4.63 21.41
C ILE A 161 11.00 4.94 21.77
N SER A 162 11.25 5.52 22.94
CA SER A 162 12.60 5.88 23.37
C SER A 162 13.57 4.71 23.28
N TYR A 163 14.82 5.03 22.95
CA TYR A 163 15.86 4.02 22.79
C TYR A 163 16.06 3.25 24.09
N LYS A 164 16.09 1.92 23.96
CA LYS A 164 16.33 0.97 25.05
C LYS A 164 17.32 -0.06 24.54
N ASP A 165 18.36 -0.32 25.32
CA ASP A 165 19.40 -1.27 24.94
C ASP A 165 18.84 -2.67 24.72
N GLN A 166 19.45 -3.39 23.77
CA GLN A 166 19.06 -4.76 23.44
C GLN A 166 19.14 -5.71 24.65
N SER A 167 20.01 -5.44 25.61
CA SER A 167 20.15 -6.20 26.86
C SER A 167 18.90 -6.17 27.75
N VAL A 168 18.05 -5.15 27.62
CA VAL A 168 16.81 -5.01 28.40
C VAL A 168 15.79 -6.06 27.97
N PHE A 169 15.68 -6.30 26.66
CA PHE A 169 14.65 -7.18 26.08
C PHE A 169 15.17 -8.56 25.67
N GLY A 170 16.48 -8.75 25.54
CA GLY A 170 17.09 -10.02 25.16
C GLY A 170 16.50 -10.55 23.84
N ILE A 171 15.94 -11.75 23.88
CA ILE A 171 15.33 -12.41 22.71
C ILE A 171 14.10 -11.64 22.17
N ASN A 172 13.45 -10.83 23.01
CA ASN A 172 12.27 -10.06 22.65
C ASN A 172 12.58 -8.68 22.03
N TYR A 173 13.85 -8.36 21.77
CA TYR A 173 14.21 -7.04 21.24
C TYR A 173 13.50 -6.68 19.93
N ASN A 174 13.39 -7.62 18.99
CA ASN A 174 12.66 -7.40 17.73
C ASN A 174 11.16 -7.18 17.96
N ASN A 175 10.58 -7.84 18.98
CA ASN A 175 9.19 -7.61 19.39
C ASN A 175 9.02 -6.20 19.98
N ASN A 176 9.99 -5.70 20.75
CA ASN A 176 9.98 -4.32 21.23
C ASN A 176 10.00 -3.32 20.06
N LEU A 177 10.85 -3.51 19.05
CA LEU A 177 10.88 -2.63 17.86
C LEU A 177 9.52 -2.59 17.13
N ILE A 178 8.84 -3.74 17.01
CA ILE A 178 7.49 -3.81 16.45
C ILE A 178 6.50 -3.01 17.29
N VAL A 179 6.55 -3.16 18.62
CA VAL A 179 5.65 -2.43 19.54
C VAL A 179 5.91 -0.92 19.47
N SER A 180 7.17 -0.48 19.47
CA SER A 180 7.54 0.92 19.29
C SER A 180 7.01 1.48 17.96
N GLU A 181 7.05 0.70 16.88
CA GLU A 181 6.49 1.12 15.58
C GLU A 181 4.97 1.35 15.65
N ILE A 182 4.23 0.53 16.39
CA ILE A 182 2.76 0.70 16.51
C ILE A 182 2.41 1.87 17.45
N PHE A 183 3.22 2.12 18.50
CA PHE A 183 3.10 3.37 19.26
C PHE A 183 3.35 4.61 18.39
N ALA A 184 4.31 4.53 17.45
CA ALA A 184 4.52 5.61 16.49
C ALA A 184 3.27 5.84 15.61
N GLU A 185 2.56 4.76 15.24
CA GLU A 185 1.29 4.88 14.51
C GLU A 185 0.17 5.51 15.36
N VAL A 186 0.09 5.23 16.66
CA VAL A 186 -0.81 5.92 17.60
C VAL A 186 -0.54 7.44 17.61
N ILE A 187 0.74 7.84 17.65
CA ILE A 187 1.14 9.26 17.51
C ILE A 187 0.67 9.81 16.15
N GLY A 188 0.80 9.03 15.09
CA GLY A 188 0.31 9.40 13.76
C GLY A 188 -1.19 9.66 13.71
N VAL A 189 -2.01 8.81 14.33
CA VAL A 189 -3.47 9.01 14.43
C VAL A 189 -3.78 10.29 15.20
N LEU A 190 -3.14 10.51 16.35
CA LEU A 190 -3.33 11.70 17.16
C LEU A 190 -2.80 12.99 16.50
N SER A 191 -1.83 12.91 15.58
CA SER A 191 -1.29 14.09 14.91
C SER A 191 -2.33 14.89 14.11
N GLN A 192 -3.41 14.23 13.67
CA GLN A 192 -4.51 14.87 12.95
C GLN A 192 -5.32 15.83 13.84
N THR A 193 -5.41 15.57 15.14
CA THR A 193 -6.24 16.34 16.08
C THR A 193 -5.40 17.10 17.12
N HIS A 194 -4.23 16.57 17.49
CA HIS A 194 -3.36 17.07 18.57
C HIS A 194 -1.93 17.35 18.08
N CYS A 195 -1.82 17.89 16.86
CA CYS A 195 -0.56 18.23 16.19
C CYS A 195 0.43 18.98 17.10
N LYS A 196 -0.01 20.10 17.71
CA LYS A 196 0.82 20.95 18.58
C LYS A 196 1.45 20.21 19.76
N LEU A 197 0.65 19.36 20.40
CA LEU A 197 1.10 18.59 21.56
C LEU A 197 2.23 17.65 21.16
N ILE A 198 2.03 16.91 20.06
CA ILE A 198 3.00 15.95 19.55
C ILE A 198 4.28 16.64 19.06
N GLN A 199 4.15 17.75 18.34
CA GLN A 199 5.30 18.57 17.92
C GLN A 199 6.12 19.01 19.13
N LYS A 200 5.47 19.56 20.16
CA LYS A 200 6.14 19.98 21.40
C LYS A 200 6.91 18.83 22.06
N TYR A 201 6.27 17.68 22.26
CA TYR A 201 6.95 16.51 22.84
C TYR A 201 8.16 16.08 22.01
N CYS A 202 8.04 16.05 20.68
CA CYS A 202 9.15 15.68 19.81
C CYS A 202 10.32 16.67 19.92
N ILE A 203 10.04 17.97 19.84
CA ILE A 203 11.06 19.03 19.84
C ILE A 203 11.73 19.13 21.21
N ASP A 204 10.98 19.05 22.31
CA ASP A 204 11.53 19.07 23.66
C ASP A 204 12.50 17.90 23.86
N ASN A 205 12.09 16.67 23.53
CA ASN A 205 12.95 15.48 23.63
C ASN A 205 14.17 15.57 22.69
N LEU A 206 13.99 16.07 21.47
CA LEU A 206 15.09 16.24 20.52
C LEU A 206 16.12 17.24 21.04
N ASN A 207 15.68 18.36 21.61
CA ASN A 207 16.57 19.37 22.17
C ASN A 207 17.33 18.85 23.39
N GLU A 208 16.71 18.04 24.25
CA GLU A 208 17.42 17.39 25.36
C GLU A 208 18.50 16.42 24.84
N LEU A 209 18.17 15.55 23.88
CA LEU A 209 19.13 14.61 23.30
C LEU A 209 20.29 15.32 22.57
N ARG A 210 20.05 16.50 21.99
CA ARG A 210 21.09 17.32 21.35
C ARG A 210 22.08 17.95 22.35
N LYS A 211 21.71 18.07 23.63
CA LYS A 211 22.61 18.58 24.68
C LYS A 211 23.62 17.53 25.16
N GLU A 212 23.38 16.25 24.89
CA GLU A 212 24.31 15.17 25.23
C GLU A 212 25.62 15.26 24.41
N ILE A 213 26.77 15.08 25.06
CA ILE A 213 28.09 15.12 24.42
C ILE A 213 28.85 13.81 24.75
N PRO A 214 29.10 12.92 23.76
CA PRO A 214 28.65 12.99 22.36
C PRO A 214 27.15 12.71 22.22
N VAL A 215 26.52 13.23 21.17
CA VAL A 215 25.10 13.01 20.88
C VAL A 215 24.83 11.52 20.70
N ASN A 216 23.89 10.97 21.48
CA ASN A 216 23.46 9.59 21.31
C ASN A 216 22.62 9.44 20.03
N THR A 217 23.29 9.07 18.95
CA THR A 217 22.69 8.94 17.62
C THR A 217 21.54 7.93 17.60
N HIS A 218 21.62 6.84 18.37
CA HIS A 218 20.55 5.83 18.43
C HIS A 218 19.28 6.38 19.07
N SER A 219 19.41 7.12 20.18
CA SER A 219 18.27 7.79 20.83
C SER A 219 17.57 8.77 19.90
N VAL A 220 18.35 9.59 19.18
CA VAL A 220 17.79 10.54 18.21
C VAL A 220 17.08 9.79 17.08
N ILE A 221 17.68 8.74 16.51
CA ILE A 221 17.06 7.95 15.43
C ILE A 221 15.74 7.31 15.90
N CYS A 222 15.69 6.73 17.11
CA CYS A 222 14.45 6.18 17.67
C CYS A 222 13.34 7.23 17.80
N LEU A 223 13.67 8.42 18.29
CA LEU A 223 12.72 9.54 18.37
C LEU A 223 12.20 9.94 16.98
N LEU A 224 13.09 10.05 15.99
CA LEU A 224 12.71 10.38 14.60
C LEU A 224 11.81 9.28 14.00
N MET A 225 12.10 8.01 14.23
CA MET A 225 11.25 6.90 13.80
C MET A 225 9.86 6.95 14.43
N GLY A 226 9.76 7.43 15.67
CA GLY A 226 8.49 7.69 16.36
C GLY A 226 7.56 8.66 15.62
N MET A 227 8.14 9.56 14.83
CA MET A 227 7.42 10.60 14.10
C MET A 227 7.10 10.21 12.65
N LYS A 228 7.48 9.02 12.20
CA LYS A 228 7.26 8.53 10.82
C LYS A 228 5.79 8.60 10.38
N TYR A 229 4.87 8.36 11.31
CA TYR A 229 3.43 8.36 11.03
C TYR A 229 2.78 9.73 11.22
N PHE A 230 3.54 10.75 11.64
CA PHE A 230 3.04 12.12 11.79
C PHE A 230 2.47 12.63 10.46
N ARG A 231 1.31 13.27 10.52
CA ARG A 231 0.60 13.80 9.35
C ARG A 231 0.23 15.25 9.60
N ILE A 232 0.52 16.09 8.61
CA ILE A 232 0.15 17.49 8.62
C ILE A 232 -1.24 17.62 8.00
N LYS A 233 -2.12 18.33 8.71
CA LYS A 233 -3.46 18.66 8.26
C LYS A 233 -3.36 19.78 7.20
N THR A 234 -3.77 19.49 5.96
CA THR A 234 -3.58 20.37 4.79
C THR A 234 -4.81 21.23 4.44
N ASN A 235 -5.98 20.92 5.00
CA ASN A 235 -7.25 21.61 4.67
C ASN A 235 -7.41 22.98 5.37
N GLU A 236 -6.59 23.28 6.37
CA GLU A 236 -6.60 24.56 7.11
C GLU A 236 -5.21 25.19 7.05
N ILE A 237 -5.13 26.44 6.55
CA ILE A 237 -3.84 27.13 6.34
C ILE A 237 -3.06 27.28 7.65
N SER A 238 -3.73 27.61 8.76
CA SER A 238 -3.07 27.75 10.07
C SER A 238 -2.44 26.43 10.53
N SER A 239 -3.15 25.32 10.41
CA SER A 239 -2.64 23.99 10.75
C SER A 239 -1.50 23.56 9.84
N LEU A 240 -1.56 23.95 8.56
CA LEU A 240 -0.50 23.72 7.60
C LEU A 240 0.77 24.51 7.94
N GLU A 241 0.66 25.80 8.25
CA GLU A 241 1.78 26.65 8.66
C GLU A 241 2.46 26.13 9.94
N GLU A 242 1.68 25.68 10.92
CA GLU A 242 2.19 25.03 12.13
C GLU A 242 2.92 23.71 11.80
N GLY A 243 2.38 22.91 10.87
CA GLY A 243 3.04 21.72 10.35
C GLY A 243 4.37 22.04 9.67
N ILE A 244 4.41 23.11 8.87
CA ILE A 244 5.62 23.57 8.17
C ILE A 244 6.65 24.11 9.15
N ALA A 245 6.24 24.82 10.21
CA ALA A 245 7.15 25.30 11.25
C ALA A 245 7.90 24.14 11.92
N PHE A 246 7.21 23.03 12.22
CA PHE A 246 7.87 21.81 12.68
C PHE A 246 8.83 21.22 11.64
N LEU A 247 8.43 21.16 10.37
CA LEU A 247 9.32 20.69 9.29
C LEU A 247 10.56 21.58 9.14
N GLU A 248 10.43 22.89 9.33
CA GLU A 248 11.54 23.85 9.31
C GLU A 248 12.57 23.57 10.41
N GLU A 249 12.14 23.20 11.61
CA GLU A 249 13.04 22.82 12.69
C GLU A 249 13.80 21.52 12.35
N ILE A 250 13.08 20.49 11.91
CA ILE A 250 13.70 19.22 11.46
C ILE A 250 14.61 19.43 10.25
N GLY A 251 14.21 20.29 9.31
CA GLY A 251 14.99 20.65 8.12
C GLY A 251 16.25 21.42 8.46
N SER A 252 16.19 22.34 9.43
CA SER A 252 17.36 23.05 9.94
C SER A 252 18.36 22.08 10.56
N TYR A 253 17.86 21.17 11.41
CA TYR A 253 18.72 20.13 12.00
C TYR A 253 19.31 19.20 10.94
N TYR A 254 18.53 18.83 9.91
CA TYR A 254 19.04 18.11 8.76
C TYR A 254 20.20 18.84 8.10
N LEU A 255 20.16 20.15 7.93
CA LEU A 255 21.27 20.90 7.34
C LEU A 255 22.49 20.98 8.27
N GLU A 256 22.29 21.19 9.57
CA GLU A 256 23.34 21.30 10.59
C GLU A 256 24.18 20.02 10.77
N VAL A 257 23.57 18.83 10.67
CA VAL A 257 24.27 17.55 10.90
C VAL A 257 25.42 17.35 9.92
N ASP A 258 26.63 17.09 10.44
CA ASP A 258 27.82 16.80 9.64
C ASP A 258 27.60 15.59 8.73
N LEU A 259 28.08 15.66 7.49
CA LEU A 259 28.02 14.59 6.50
C LEU A 259 28.72 13.29 6.93
N LYS A 260 29.63 13.36 7.90
CA LYS A 260 30.25 12.18 8.52
C LYS A 260 29.26 11.37 9.35
N GLN A 261 28.24 12.00 9.94
CA GLN A 261 27.18 11.36 10.71
C GLN A 261 26.07 10.83 9.79
N LYS A 262 26.42 9.82 8.98
CA LYS A 262 25.57 9.34 7.88
C LYS A 262 24.21 8.84 8.38
N ASP A 263 24.19 8.03 9.44
CA ASP A 263 22.95 7.40 9.94
C ASP A 263 21.93 8.46 10.39
N LEU A 264 22.39 9.46 11.14
CA LEU A 264 21.55 10.57 11.58
C LEU A 264 21.06 11.41 10.40
N LYS A 265 21.95 11.77 9.47
CA LYS A 265 21.59 12.54 8.26
C LYS A 265 20.56 11.78 7.40
N HIS A 266 20.71 10.46 7.29
CA HIS A 266 19.80 9.59 6.54
C HIS A 266 18.46 9.42 7.25
N ALA A 267 18.44 9.29 8.58
CA ALA A 267 17.23 9.20 9.38
C ALA A 267 16.38 10.47 9.28
N LEU A 268 17.02 11.66 9.33
CA LEU A 268 16.34 12.95 9.14
C LEU A 268 15.73 13.07 7.73
N ALA A 269 16.49 12.70 6.69
CA ALA A 269 15.97 12.67 5.33
C ALA A 269 14.79 11.69 5.18
N GLY A 270 14.90 10.51 5.80
CA GLY A 270 13.82 9.52 5.82
C GLY A 270 12.56 10.01 6.51
N LEU A 271 12.68 10.67 7.66
CA LEU A 271 11.54 11.25 8.37
C LEU A 271 10.82 12.31 7.52
N LEU A 272 11.59 13.23 6.93
CA LEU A 272 11.03 14.25 6.03
C LEU A 272 10.28 13.60 4.87
N VAL A 273 10.83 12.56 4.25
CA VAL A 273 10.15 11.81 3.18
C VAL A 273 8.83 11.20 3.65
N GLU A 274 8.80 10.58 4.82
CA GLU A 274 7.62 9.90 5.37
C GLU A 274 6.48 10.87 5.72
N ILE A 275 6.80 12.11 6.12
CA ILE A 275 5.82 13.17 6.37
C ILE A 275 5.38 13.84 5.06
N LEU A 276 6.32 14.12 4.15
CA LEU A 276 6.07 14.89 2.93
C LEU A 276 5.32 14.10 1.85
N ILE A 277 5.47 12.77 1.75
CA ILE A 277 4.77 11.97 0.74
C ILE A 277 3.23 12.03 0.92
N PRO A 278 2.66 11.76 2.11
CA PRO A 278 1.22 11.91 2.34
C PRO A 278 0.73 13.34 2.10
N MET A 279 1.52 14.34 2.49
CA MET A 279 1.21 15.74 2.25
C MET A 279 1.16 16.07 0.75
N ALA A 280 2.15 15.63 -0.03
CA ALA A 280 2.20 15.82 -1.48
C ALA A 280 0.96 15.25 -2.21
N ALA A 281 0.37 14.18 -1.67
CA ALA A 281 -0.83 13.57 -2.23
C ALA A 281 -2.11 14.39 -2.00
N GLN A 282 -2.10 15.32 -1.05
CA GLN A 282 -3.26 16.12 -0.65
C GLN A 282 -3.21 17.55 -1.17
N ILE A 283 -2.01 18.14 -1.25
CA ILE A 283 -1.86 19.55 -1.61
C ILE A 283 -2.19 19.84 -3.09
N LYS A 284 -2.85 20.98 -3.30
CA LYS A 284 -3.15 21.57 -4.60
C LYS A 284 -2.70 23.04 -4.58
N THR A 285 -3.58 23.95 -4.16
CA THR A 285 -3.30 25.39 -4.08
C THR A 285 -2.39 25.75 -2.91
N GLU A 286 -2.34 24.90 -1.89
CA GLU A 286 -1.50 24.99 -0.70
C GLU A 286 -0.01 25.02 -1.04
N ALA A 287 0.38 24.48 -2.21
CA ALA A 287 1.74 24.57 -2.74
C ALA A 287 2.24 26.02 -2.91
N ASN A 288 1.33 27.01 -2.90
CA ASN A 288 1.64 28.44 -3.00
C ASN A 288 1.75 29.15 -1.63
N VAL A 289 1.61 28.43 -0.51
CA VAL A 289 1.76 29.02 0.83
C VAL A 289 3.23 29.46 1.03
N PRO A 290 3.49 30.73 1.44
CA PRO A 290 4.86 31.26 1.55
C PRO A 290 5.79 30.44 2.44
N ALA A 291 5.28 29.93 3.57
CA ALA A 291 6.06 29.08 4.47
C ALA A 291 6.55 27.80 3.77
N LEU A 292 5.70 27.17 2.94
CA LEU A 292 6.05 25.96 2.19
C LEU A 292 7.06 26.25 1.08
N ILE A 293 6.90 27.39 0.40
CA ILE A 293 7.85 27.84 -0.63
C ILE A 293 9.24 28.05 0.00
N ALA A 294 9.31 28.79 1.11
CA ALA A 294 10.56 29.04 1.81
C ALA A 294 11.24 27.74 2.27
N PHE A 295 10.46 26.78 2.77
CA PHE A 295 10.95 25.45 3.16
C PHE A 295 11.55 24.67 2.00
N VAL A 296 10.87 24.64 0.86
CA VAL A 296 11.38 23.99 -0.35
C VAL A 296 12.66 24.66 -0.83
N ASP A 297 12.67 25.99 -0.94
CA ASP A 297 13.82 26.76 -1.42
C ASP A 297 15.06 26.55 -0.54
N LYS A 298 14.86 26.49 0.79
CA LYS A 298 15.92 26.24 1.77
C LYS A 298 16.55 24.84 1.63
N LEU A 299 15.75 23.80 1.40
CA LEU A 299 16.24 22.42 1.40
C LEU A 299 16.64 21.89 0.03
N TYR A 300 16.10 22.44 -1.07
CA TYR A 300 16.27 21.85 -2.40
C TYR A 300 17.74 21.76 -2.84
N ASN A 301 18.46 22.88 -2.89
CA ASN A 301 19.84 22.92 -3.37
C ASN A 301 20.81 22.09 -2.50
N PRO A 302 20.81 22.23 -1.15
CA PRO A 302 21.67 21.39 -0.31
C PRO A 302 21.40 19.88 -0.48
N THR A 303 20.12 19.50 -0.66
CA THR A 303 19.76 18.09 -0.90
C THR A 303 20.20 17.63 -2.30
N TYR A 304 20.12 18.51 -3.30
CA TYR A 304 20.60 18.25 -4.66
C TYR A 304 22.11 18.01 -4.71
N ASP A 305 22.90 18.69 -3.88
CA ASP A 305 24.34 18.41 -3.80
C ASP A 305 24.63 17.01 -3.21
N LEU A 306 23.76 16.53 -2.33
CA LEU A 306 23.92 15.22 -1.68
C LEU A 306 23.58 14.04 -2.59
N ILE A 307 22.69 14.20 -3.56
CA ILE A 307 22.38 13.10 -4.49
C ILE A 307 23.58 12.73 -5.37
N ASN A 308 24.54 13.65 -5.56
CA ASN A 308 25.79 13.39 -6.28
C ASN A 308 26.81 12.60 -5.43
N LYS A 309 26.64 12.56 -4.10
CA LYS A 309 27.51 11.81 -3.19
C LYS A 309 27.01 10.38 -3.04
N LYS A 310 27.80 9.41 -3.50
CA LYS A 310 27.45 7.96 -3.53
C LYS A 310 26.87 7.45 -2.20
N GLN A 311 27.43 7.88 -1.07
CA GLN A 311 27.01 7.43 0.27
C GLN A 311 25.69 8.01 0.77
N HIS A 312 25.23 9.14 0.23
CA HIS A 312 23.98 9.80 0.64
C HIS A 312 22.88 9.67 -0.42
N LYS A 313 23.23 9.29 -1.65
CA LYS A 313 22.32 9.20 -2.80
C LYS A 313 20.99 8.51 -2.45
N LEU A 314 21.02 7.32 -1.84
CA LEU A 314 19.79 6.56 -1.55
C LEU A 314 18.85 7.27 -0.55
N ALA A 315 19.37 8.11 0.35
CA ALA A 315 18.58 8.85 1.33
C ALA A 315 18.14 10.23 0.82
N ALA A 316 19.03 10.95 0.12
CA ALA A 316 18.77 12.30 -0.37
C ALA A 316 17.82 12.32 -1.59
N TYR A 317 17.86 11.29 -2.42
CA TYR A 317 17.11 11.27 -3.67
C TYR A 317 15.58 11.20 -3.48
N PRO A 318 15.04 10.36 -2.57
CA PRO A 318 13.62 10.41 -2.23
C PRO A 318 13.23 11.77 -1.63
N LEU A 319 14.07 12.37 -0.77
CA LEU A 319 13.79 13.67 -0.18
C LEU A 319 13.67 14.75 -1.26
N LEU A 320 14.64 14.84 -2.16
CA LEU A 320 14.61 15.78 -3.28
C LEU A 320 13.37 15.59 -4.16
N THR A 321 12.98 14.33 -4.39
CA THR A 321 11.73 14.00 -5.10
C THR A 321 10.52 14.57 -4.37
N CYS A 322 10.44 14.41 -3.05
CA CYS A 322 9.33 14.92 -2.24
C CYS A 322 9.28 16.46 -2.25
N LEU A 323 10.43 17.12 -2.15
CA LEU A 323 10.54 18.58 -2.25
C LEU A 323 9.98 19.10 -3.58
N LEU A 324 10.29 18.43 -4.70
CA LEU A 324 9.66 18.75 -5.99
C LEU A 324 8.15 18.48 -5.95
N CYS A 325 7.71 17.36 -5.39
CA CYS A 325 6.29 17.03 -5.35
C CYS A 325 5.44 18.02 -4.54
N ILE A 326 6.01 18.63 -3.50
CA ILE A 326 5.30 19.64 -2.69
C ILE A 326 5.48 21.08 -3.20
N SER A 327 6.45 21.31 -4.09
CA SER A 327 6.78 22.65 -4.59
C SER A 327 5.66 23.31 -5.41
N GLN A 328 5.70 24.65 -5.47
CA GLN A 328 4.87 25.45 -6.38
C GLN A 328 5.16 25.12 -7.85
N ASN A 329 4.14 25.25 -8.71
CA ASN A 329 4.21 24.84 -10.12
C ASN A 329 5.39 25.49 -10.87
N LYS A 330 5.64 26.78 -10.67
CA LYS A 330 6.73 27.52 -11.34
C LYS A 330 8.11 26.94 -10.98
N PHE A 331 8.32 26.64 -9.70
CA PHE A 331 9.57 26.05 -9.22
C PHE A 331 9.75 24.61 -9.72
N PHE A 332 8.69 23.81 -9.69
CA PHE A 332 8.73 22.46 -10.24
C PHE A 332 9.17 22.48 -11.70
N LEU A 333 8.47 23.26 -12.54
CA LEU A 333 8.71 23.29 -13.98
C LEU A 333 10.11 23.80 -14.36
N SER A 334 10.69 24.72 -13.58
CA SER A 334 12.05 25.22 -13.83
C SER A 334 13.16 24.24 -13.44
N THR A 335 12.95 23.40 -12.43
CA THR A 335 14.02 22.55 -11.84
C THR A 335 13.91 21.08 -12.21
N TRP A 336 12.70 20.55 -12.41
CA TRP A 336 12.48 19.11 -12.52
C TRP A 336 13.14 18.49 -13.75
N VAL A 337 13.37 19.22 -14.85
CA VAL A 337 13.94 18.67 -16.09
C VAL A 337 15.36 18.15 -15.85
N GLN A 338 16.19 18.90 -15.11
CA GLN A 338 17.54 18.47 -14.77
C GLN A 338 17.50 17.18 -13.93
N PHE A 339 16.61 17.14 -12.94
CA PHE A 339 16.44 15.96 -12.08
C PHE A 339 15.80 14.77 -12.82
N LEU A 340 14.90 15.02 -13.78
CA LEU A 340 14.32 14.01 -14.65
C LEU A 340 15.42 13.31 -15.44
N ASN A 341 16.30 14.06 -16.10
CA ASN A 341 17.40 13.48 -16.89
C ASN A 341 18.29 12.59 -16.03
N LEU A 342 18.62 13.02 -14.82
CA LEU A 342 19.35 12.21 -13.85
C LEU A 342 18.57 10.95 -13.44
N THR A 343 17.25 11.06 -13.26
CA THR A 343 16.37 9.93 -12.95
C THR A 343 16.35 8.91 -14.06
N LEU A 344 16.17 9.34 -15.31
CA LEU A 344 16.17 8.48 -16.48
C LEU A 344 17.51 7.76 -16.66
N ALA A 345 18.64 8.43 -16.38
CA ALA A 345 19.95 7.78 -16.38
C ALA A 345 20.08 6.70 -15.29
N ASN A 346 19.53 6.94 -14.09
CA ASN A 346 19.59 5.99 -12.98
C ASN A 346 18.61 4.80 -13.12
N LEU A 347 17.60 4.86 -14.00
CA LEU A 347 16.73 3.70 -14.29
C LEU A 347 17.52 2.49 -14.83
N LYS A 348 18.59 2.76 -15.58
CA LYS A 348 19.47 1.72 -16.18
C LYS A 348 20.66 1.37 -15.29
N ASN A 349 20.66 1.81 -14.03
CA ASN A 349 21.76 1.55 -13.10
C ASN A 349 21.86 0.04 -12.80
N LYS A 350 23.10 -0.45 -12.65
CA LYS A 350 23.38 -1.85 -12.28
C LYS A 350 22.96 -2.16 -10.84
N ASP A 351 23.00 -1.19 -9.93
CA ASP A 351 22.48 -1.37 -8.56
C ASP A 351 20.94 -1.30 -8.58
N SER A 352 20.31 -2.43 -8.29
CA SER A 352 18.85 -2.59 -8.28
C SER A 352 18.14 -1.66 -7.30
N ARG A 353 18.82 -1.26 -6.20
CA ARG A 353 18.28 -0.30 -5.24
C ARG A 353 18.20 1.09 -5.85
N ILE A 354 19.22 1.50 -6.61
CA ILE A 354 19.26 2.80 -7.27
C ILE A 354 18.22 2.86 -8.39
N SER A 355 18.10 1.80 -9.20
CA SER A 355 17.11 1.76 -10.28
C SER A 355 15.68 1.71 -9.75
N ARG A 356 15.41 0.98 -8.65
CA ARG A 356 14.11 1.01 -7.95
C ARG A 356 13.79 2.40 -7.40
N MET A 357 14.73 3.02 -6.69
CA MET A 357 14.58 4.39 -6.17
C MET A 357 14.28 5.39 -7.30
N ALA A 358 15.02 5.33 -8.41
CA ALA A 358 14.79 6.18 -9.56
C ALA A 358 13.40 5.96 -10.19
N LEU A 359 12.96 4.71 -10.32
CA LEU A 359 11.62 4.40 -10.84
C LEU A 359 10.52 4.94 -9.91
N GLU A 360 10.65 4.74 -8.60
CA GLU A 360 9.70 5.23 -7.61
C GLU A 360 9.64 6.77 -7.59
N SER A 361 10.77 7.44 -7.79
CA SER A 361 10.83 8.89 -7.93
C SER A 361 10.14 9.35 -9.22
N LEU A 362 10.47 8.72 -10.36
CA LEU A 362 9.84 9.02 -11.64
C LEU A 362 8.32 8.84 -11.59
N TYR A 363 7.87 7.76 -10.94
CA TYR A 363 6.45 7.46 -10.77
C TYR A 363 5.69 8.60 -10.07
N ARG A 364 6.28 9.19 -9.03
CA ARG A 364 5.71 10.34 -8.31
C ARG A 364 5.81 11.64 -9.13
N LEU A 365 6.94 11.90 -9.77
CA LEU A 365 7.15 13.11 -10.58
C LEU A 365 6.21 13.18 -11.79
N ILE A 366 5.97 12.06 -12.46
CA ILE A 366 5.01 12.00 -13.58
C ILE A 366 3.61 12.32 -13.08
N TRP A 367 3.20 11.80 -11.92
CA TRP A 367 1.91 12.14 -11.33
C TRP A 367 1.78 13.65 -11.09
N VAL A 368 2.80 14.28 -10.50
CA VAL A 368 2.79 15.73 -10.27
C VAL A 368 2.72 16.51 -11.59
N TYR A 369 3.52 16.11 -12.58
CA TYR A 369 3.58 16.78 -13.88
C TYR A 369 2.27 16.67 -14.67
N THR A 370 1.70 15.46 -14.76
CA THR A 370 0.49 15.22 -15.55
C THR A 370 -0.77 15.54 -14.77
N VAL A 371 -0.92 15.05 -13.55
CA VAL A 371 -2.19 15.11 -12.78
C VAL A 371 -2.33 16.43 -12.01
N ARG A 372 -1.29 16.88 -11.31
CA ARG A 372 -1.38 18.10 -10.48
C ARG A 372 -1.19 19.38 -11.31
N ILE A 373 -0.15 19.41 -12.14
CA ILE A 373 0.23 20.61 -12.91
C ILE A 373 -0.51 20.71 -14.25
N SER A 374 -1.04 19.59 -14.77
CA SER A 374 -1.72 19.53 -16.09
C SER A 374 -0.79 19.78 -17.28
N CYS A 375 0.50 19.47 -17.13
CA CYS A 375 1.55 19.64 -18.14
C CYS A 375 1.84 21.10 -18.56
N GLU A 376 2.87 21.30 -19.39
CA GLU A 376 3.16 22.58 -20.06
C GLU A 376 2.57 22.60 -21.48
N SER A 377 3.16 23.39 -22.39
CA SER A 377 2.75 23.44 -23.80
C SER A 377 2.79 22.05 -24.46
N ASN A 378 1.96 21.87 -25.50
CA ASN A 378 1.77 20.55 -26.14
C ASN A 378 3.04 19.96 -26.74
N SER A 379 3.84 20.76 -27.44
CA SER A 379 5.09 20.31 -28.08
C SER A 379 6.13 19.86 -27.06
N VAL A 380 6.34 20.67 -26.02
CA VAL A 380 7.33 20.39 -24.98
C VAL A 380 6.89 19.18 -24.15
N THR A 381 5.60 19.11 -23.79
CA THR A 381 5.02 17.96 -23.09
C THR A 381 5.24 16.67 -23.88
N ARG A 382 4.95 16.69 -25.18
CA ARG A 382 5.14 15.52 -26.04
C ARG A 382 6.59 15.05 -26.05
N SER A 383 7.54 15.94 -26.33
CA SER A 383 8.97 15.60 -26.36
C SER A 383 9.46 14.99 -25.04
N ARG A 384 8.99 15.52 -23.90
CA ARG A 384 9.36 14.97 -22.59
C ARG A 384 8.77 13.59 -22.34
N LEU A 385 7.49 13.40 -22.64
CA LEU A 385 6.85 12.10 -22.49
C LEU A 385 7.50 11.06 -23.42
N GLU A 386 7.94 11.44 -24.62
CA GLU A 386 8.72 10.58 -25.52
C GLU A 386 10.04 10.14 -24.88
N GLY A 387 10.80 11.06 -24.28
CA GLY A 387 12.06 10.73 -23.58
C GLY A 387 11.87 9.80 -22.37
N ILE A 388 10.80 10.01 -21.61
CA ILE A 388 10.40 9.13 -20.50
C ILE A 388 10.03 7.73 -21.03
N CYS A 389 9.17 7.66 -22.05
CA CYS A 389 8.72 6.39 -22.62
C CYS A 389 9.86 5.63 -23.30
N ALA A 390 10.77 6.31 -23.98
CA ALA A 390 11.97 5.70 -24.57
C ALA A 390 12.89 5.08 -23.51
N SER A 391 12.86 5.61 -22.28
CA SER A 391 13.65 5.08 -21.16
C SER A 391 12.98 3.88 -20.49
N LEU A 392 11.65 3.94 -20.26
CA LEU A 392 10.87 2.87 -19.61
C LEU A 392 10.57 1.69 -20.57
N PHE A 393 10.26 2.02 -21.82
CA PHE A 393 9.84 1.11 -22.88
C PHE A 393 10.72 1.30 -24.14
N PRO A 394 12.03 0.98 -24.11
CA PRO A 394 12.88 1.16 -25.28
C PRO A 394 12.33 0.40 -26.50
N ARG A 395 12.15 1.09 -27.62
CA ARG A 395 11.62 0.50 -28.87
C ARG A 395 12.56 -0.61 -29.35
N GLY A 396 12.00 -1.75 -29.75
CA GLY A 396 12.77 -2.94 -30.16
C GLY A 396 13.31 -3.80 -29.00
N SER A 397 13.23 -3.35 -27.75
CA SER A 397 13.54 -4.18 -26.58
C SER A 397 12.39 -5.14 -26.27
N ARG A 398 12.74 -6.37 -25.85
CA ARG A 398 11.76 -7.36 -25.33
C ARG A 398 11.26 -7.03 -23.93
N ASN A 399 12.08 -6.30 -23.15
CA ASN A 399 11.84 -6.08 -21.71
C ASN A 399 11.60 -4.60 -21.41
N VAL A 400 10.97 -4.34 -20.27
CA VAL A 400 10.86 -3.00 -19.68
C VAL A 400 12.08 -2.66 -18.83
N VAL A 401 12.23 -1.38 -18.48
CA VAL A 401 13.35 -0.90 -17.66
C VAL A 401 12.80 -0.16 -16.44
N PRO A 402 13.19 -0.56 -15.21
CA PRO A 402 14.00 -1.73 -14.84
C PRO A 402 13.24 -3.06 -14.99
N ARG A 403 13.95 -4.18 -15.17
CA ARG A 403 13.34 -5.52 -15.39
C ARG A 403 12.65 -6.06 -14.13
N ASP A 404 13.27 -5.90 -12.97
CA ASP A 404 12.76 -6.47 -11.70
C ASP A 404 11.75 -5.55 -10.98
N ALA A 405 11.13 -4.63 -11.72
CA ALA A 405 10.18 -3.67 -11.18
C ALA A 405 8.74 -4.22 -11.24
N PRO A 406 7.90 -3.96 -10.20
CA PRO A 406 6.50 -4.34 -10.25
C PRO A 406 5.77 -3.72 -11.45
N LEU A 407 5.15 -4.56 -12.29
CA LEU A 407 4.46 -4.13 -13.52
C LEU A 407 3.38 -3.05 -13.27
N ASN A 408 2.75 -3.08 -12.09
CA ASN A 408 1.73 -2.12 -11.68
C ASN A 408 2.21 -0.66 -11.69
N ILE A 409 3.51 -0.40 -11.49
CA ILE A 409 4.06 0.96 -11.55
C ILE A 409 3.95 1.49 -12.99
N PHE A 410 4.37 0.69 -13.97
CA PHE A 410 4.29 1.07 -15.38
C PHE A 410 2.84 1.29 -15.84
N VAL A 411 1.93 0.39 -15.43
CA VAL A 411 0.48 0.52 -15.71
C VAL A 411 -0.04 1.85 -15.18
N LYS A 412 0.32 2.22 -13.95
CA LYS A 412 -0.13 3.47 -13.34
C LYS A 412 0.53 4.71 -13.97
N ILE A 413 1.79 4.64 -14.40
CA ILE A 413 2.43 5.71 -15.18
C ILE A 413 1.64 5.98 -16.48
N ILE A 414 1.28 4.93 -17.21
CA ILE A 414 0.48 5.06 -18.45
C ILE A 414 -0.89 5.65 -18.11
N HIS A 415 -1.51 5.19 -17.03
CA HIS A 415 -2.77 5.75 -16.55
C HIS A 415 -2.64 7.25 -16.25
N PHE A 416 -1.59 7.70 -15.56
CA PHE A 416 -1.35 9.13 -15.27
C PHE A 416 -1.20 9.98 -16.53
N ILE A 417 -0.51 9.45 -17.54
CA ILE A 417 -0.33 10.13 -18.82
C ILE A 417 -1.67 10.22 -19.57
N SER A 418 -2.46 9.14 -19.55
CA SER A 418 -3.74 9.07 -20.27
C SER A 418 -4.78 10.10 -19.78
N GLN A 419 -4.71 10.52 -18.52
CA GLN A 419 -5.62 11.51 -17.93
C GLN A 419 -5.61 12.86 -18.68
N TYR A 420 -4.44 13.27 -19.18
CA TYR A 420 -4.28 14.57 -19.87
C TYR A 420 -3.81 14.44 -21.32
N ARG A 421 -3.26 13.29 -21.71
CA ARG A 421 -2.69 13.03 -23.04
C ARG A 421 -3.08 11.63 -23.51
N ILE A 422 -4.38 11.38 -23.61
CA ILE A 422 -4.94 10.09 -24.00
C ILE A 422 -4.45 9.62 -25.38
N ASP A 423 -4.39 10.52 -26.35
CA ASP A 423 -3.92 10.20 -27.70
C ASP A 423 -2.46 9.73 -27.70
N PHE A 424 -1.60 10.43 -26.97
CA PHE A 424 -0.21 10.03 -26.78
C PHE A 424 -0.12 8.67 -26.09
N ALA A 425 -0.89 8.44 -25.01
CA ALA A 425 -0.88 7.18 -24.28
C ALA A 425 -1.26 5.99 -25.18
N PHE A 426 -2.28 6.14 -26.02
CA PHE A 426 -2.68 5.06 -26.93
C PHE A 426 -1.69 4.87 -28.09
N ARG A 427 -1.39 5.93 -28.84
CA ARG A 427 -0.62 5.82 -30.09
C ARG A 427 0.86 5.55 -29.87
N GLU A 428 1.46 6.17 -28.85
CA GLU A 428 2.92 6.06 -28.62
C GLU A 428 3.29 4.97 -27.61
N ILE A 429 2.38 4.59 -26.71
CA ILE A 429 2.67 3.62 -25.65
C ILE A 429 1.89 2.31 -25.84
N ILE A 430 0.56 2.34 -25.72
CA ILE A 430 -0.26 1.11 -25.74
C ILE A 430 -0.09 0.35 -27.06
N TYR A 431 -0.08 1.05 -28.20
CA TYR A 431 0.13 0.41 -29.50
C TYR A 431 1.49 -0.26 -29.64
N ASP A 432 2.56 0.33 -29.09
CA ASP A 432 3.90 -0.29 -29.11
C ASP A 432 3.95 -1.50 -28.16
N LEU A 433 3.32 -1.39 -26.98
CA LEU A 433 3.29 -2.46 -25.97
C LEU A 433 2.49 -3.68 -26.42
N LEU A 434 1.35 -3.47 -27.07
CA LEU A 434 0.50 -4.53 -27.61
C LEU A 434 0.98 -5.02 -28.98
N GLY A 435 1.81 -4.24 -29.68
CA GLY A 435 2.25 -4.54 -31.04
C GLY A 435 1.16 -4.33 -32.09
N CYS A 436 0.28 -3.34 -31.93
CA CYS A 436 -0.84 -3.09 -32.84
C CYS A 436 -0.39 -2.92 -34.30
N SER A 437 0.74 -2.25 -34.54
CA SER A 437 1.30 -2.08 -35.90
C SER A 437 1.87 -3.37 -36.51
N ARG A 438 2.09 -4.41 -35.69
CA ARG A 438 2.66 -5.71 -36.08
C ARG A 438 1.61 -6.83 -36.11
N ALA A 439 0.38 -6.55 -35.66
CA ALA A 439 -0.71 -7.51 -35.57
C ALA A 439 -1.16 -8.08 -36.94
N SER A 440 -0.75 -7.45 -38.05
CA SER A 440 -0.98 -7.94 -39.41
C SER A 440 0.16 -8.83 -39.96
N SER A 441 1.25 -9.00 -39.21
CA SER A 441 2.37 -9.89 -39.59
C SER A 441 2.05 -11.35 -39.27
N ARG A 442 2.46 -12.29 -40.14
CA ARG A 442 2.21 -13.74 -39.99
C ARG A 442 2.80 -14.36 -38.71
N THR A 443 3.71 -13.68 -38.02
CA THR A 443 4.34 -14.16 -36.77
C THR A 443 4.51 -13.02 -35.76
N LEU A 444 3.52 -12.85 -34.87
CA LEU A 444 3.63 -11.91 -33.75
C LEU A 444 4.66 -12.45 -32.73
N SER A 445 5.68 -11.66 -32.44
CA SER A 445 6.59 -11.95 -31.33
C SER A 445 5.96 -11.54 -30.00
N ILE A 446 5.82 -12.50 -29.07
CA ILE A 446 5.28 -12.24 -27.74
C ILE A 446 6.35 -11.64 -26.83
N TYR A 447 6.04 -10.46 -26.26
CA TYR A 447 6.84 -9.79 -25.24
C TYR A 447 6.01 -9.71 -23.95
N PRO A 448 6.09 -10.73 -23.07
CA PRO A 448 5.10 -10.91 -22.02
C PRO A 448 4.93 -9.72 -21.09
N GLU A 449 6.02 -9.15 -20.55
CA GLU A 449 5.97 -8.01 -19.63
C GLU A 449 5.33 -6.78 -20.28
N ARG A 450 5.76 -6.45 -21.51
CA ARG A 450 5.27 -5.28 -22.27
C ARG A 450 3.78 -5.41 -22.59
N MET A 451 3.38 -6.55 -23.13
CA MET A 451 1.97 -6.82 -23.47
C MET A 451 1.09 -6.86 -22.22
N ASN A 452 1.59 -7.41 -21.11
CA ASN A 452 0.86 -7.46 -19.84
C ASN A 452 0.61 -6.04 -19.29
N ILE A 453 1.63 -5.17 -19.33
CA ILE A 453 1.47 -3.74 -19.01
C ILE A 453 0.45 -3.08 -19.94
N GLY A 454 0.53 -3.33 -21.25
CA GLY A 454 -0.38 -2.75 -22.25
C GLY A 454 -1.85 -3.12 -22.01
N ILE A 455 -2.14 -4.41 -21.77
CA ILE A 455 -3.50 -4.91 -21.52
C ILE A 455 -4.04 -4.34 -20.21
N ARG A 456 -3.25 -4.37 -19.13
CA ARG A 456 -3.68 -3.82 -17.83
C ARG A 456 -3.89 -2.30 -17.89
N ALA A 457 -3.03 -1.57 -18.59
CA ALA A 457 -3.18 -0.13 -18.78
C ALA A 457 -4.46 0.19 -19.56
N LEU A 458 -4.73 -0.58 -20.62
CA LEU A 458 -5.98 -0.46 -21.37
C LEU A 458 -7.19 -0.66 -20.47
N MET A 459 -7.25 -1.77 -19.73
CA MET A 459 -8.37 -2.06 -18.81
C MET A 459 -8.59 -0.95 -17.78
N VAL A 460 -7.52 -0.47 -17.14
CA VAL A 460 -7.60 0.58 -16.12
C VAL A 460 -8.11 1.91 -16.70
N ILE A 461 -7.71 2.26 -17.92
CA ILE A 461 -8.14 3.50 -18.58
C ILE A 461 -9.63 3.42 -18.94
N PHE A 462 -10.06 2.32 -19.57
CA PHE A 462 -11.45 2.12 -19.94
C PHE A 462 -12.37 2.11 -18.71
N ASP A 463 -11.99 1.39 -17.67
CA ASP A 463 -12.75 1.29 -16.42
C ASP A 463 -12.85 2.65 -15.72
N GLY A 464 -11.74 3.38 -15.62
CA GLY A 464 -11.71 4.72 -15.02
C GLY A 464 -12.60 5.73 -15.77
N LEU A 465 -12.60 5.69 -17.10
CA LEU A 465 -13.45 6.57 -17.91
C LEU A 465 -14.94 6.20 -17.79
N GLN A 466 -15.29 4.92 -17.78
CA GLN A 466 -16.68 4.49 -17.68
C GLN A 466 -17.29 4.76 -16.29
N GLN A 467 -16.50 4.59 -15.23
CA GLN A 467 -16.95 4.84 -13.86
C GLN A 467 -16.88 6.33 -13.46
N ASN A 468 -16.41 7.22 -14.34
CA ASN A 468 -16.06 8.60 -14.00
C ASN A 468 -15.14 8.67 -12.77
N GLU A 469 -14.16 7.76 -12.66
CA GLU A 469 -13.21 7.77 -11.55
C GLU A 469 -12.45 9.10 -11.54
N SER A 470 -12.29 9.69 -10.36
CA SER A 470 -11.35 10.79 -10.17
C SER A 470 -9.94 10.36 -10.59
N PRO A 471 -9.08 11.29 -11.05
CA PRO A 471 -7.70 10.98 -11.39
C PRO A 471 -7.03 10.16 -10.27
N PRO A 472 -6.23 9.14 -10.62
CA PRO A 472 -5.66 8.25 -9.63
C PRO A 472 -4.81 9.04 -8.64
N GLY A 473 -4.89 8.70 -7.35
CA GLY A 473 -4.12 9.38 -6.30
C GLY A 473 -2.60 9.22 -6.45
N MET A 474 -1.84 10.12 -5.83
CA MET A 474 -0.38 10.11 -5.86
C MET A 474 0.19 8.78 -5.31
N PRO A 475 1.30 8.28 -5.88
CA PRO A 475 1.95 7.07 -5.39
C PRO A 475 2.40 7.14 -3.93
N ARG A 476 1.95 6.18 -3.11
CA ARG A 476 2.42 5.97 -1.73
C ARG A 476 3.65 5.06 -1.70
N SER A 477 4.47 5.17 -0.66
CA SER A 477 5.63 4.29 -0.45
C SER A 477 5.20 2.82 -0.31
N ILE A 478 5.90 1.94 -1.01
CA ILE A 478 5.63 0.50 -1.03
C ILE A 478 6.07 -0.09 0.31
N GLY A 479 5.13 -0.67 1.07
CA GLY A 479 5.39 -1.28 2.39
C GLY A 479 4.49 -0.74 3.51
N PHE A 480 3.82 0.40 3.31
CA PHE A 480 2.94 0.97 4.30
C PHE A 480 1.49 0.45 4.14
N VAL A 481 1.04 -0.37 5.09
CA VAL A 481 -0.38 -0.74 5.26
C VAL A 481 -0.80 -0.21 6.63
N PRO A 482 -1.54 0.90 6.72
CA PRO A 482 -2.02 1.40 8.01
C PRO A 482 -3.00 0.39 8.64
N PHE A 483 -3.07 0.36 9.98
CA PHE A 483 -3.94 -0.54 10.77
C PHE A 483 -5.45 -0.24 10.66
N GLY A 484 -5.84 0.79 9.91
CA GLY A 484 -7.25 1.14 9.75
C GLY A 484 -8.03 0.05 9.00
N THR A 485 -9.19 -0.33 9.55
CA THR A 485 -10.17 -1.26 8.96
C THR A 485 -10.83 -0.75 7.67
N ILE A 486 -10.36 0.36 7.10
CA ILE A 486 -10.70 0.79 5.74
C ILE A 486 -10.14 -0.29 4.82
N GLN A 487 -10.99 -1.28 4.53
CA GLN A 487 -10.80 -2.25 3.46
C GLN A 487 -10.12 -1.50 2.33
N ARG A 488 -8.92 -1.94 1.95
CA ARG A 488 -8.47 -1.70 0.59
C ARG A 488 -9.57 -2.33 -0.25
N GLN A 489 -10.49 -1.51 -0.74
CA GLN A 489 -11.46 -1.96 -1.74
C GLN A 489 -10.58 -2.53 -2.83
N LYS A 490 -10.53 -3.86 -2.90
CA LYS A 490 -9.85 -4.55 -3.97
C LYS A 490 -10.62 -4.09 -5.20
N ARG A 491 -10.00 -3.24 -6.03
CA ARG A 491 -10.65 -2.66 -7.20
C ARG A 491 -11.27 -3.80 -7.99
N SER A 492 -12.59 -3.86 -8.00
CA SER A 492 -13.32 -4.79 -8.86
C SER A 492 -13.52 -4.05 -10.17
N TYR A 493 -12.84 -4.52 -11.22
CA TYR A 493 -13.10 -4.03 -12.57
C TYR A 493 -14.54 -4.37 -12.95
N LEU A 494 -15.15 -3.56 -13.82
CA LEU A 494 -16.41 -3.93 -14.45
C LEU A 494 -16.22 -5.23 -15.24
N THR A 495 -17.17 -6.16 -15.08
CA THR A 495 -17.20 -7.46 -15.76
C THR A 495 -17.91 -7.41 -17.11
N GLN A 496 -18.79 -6.42 -17.31
CA GLN A 496 -19.54 -6.22 -18.54
C GLN A 496 -18.63 -5.94 -19.75
N PRO A 497 -18.80 -6.63 -20.90
CA PRO A 497 -18.02 -6.38 -22.10
C PRO A 497 -18.03 -4.92 -22.55
N LEU A 498 -16.88 -4.41 -22.98
CA LEU A 498 -16.77 -3.13 -23.67
C LEU A 498 -17.45 -3.24 -25.04
N SER A 499 -18.64 -2.63 -25.20
CA SER A 499 -19.26 -2.51 -26.51
C SER A 499 -18.57 -1.44 -27.36
N ILE A 500 -18.71 -1.52 -28.69
CA ILE A 500 -18.24 -0.47 -29.61
C ILE A 500 -18.94 0.86 -29.28
N GLU A 501 -20.23 0.81 -28.98
CA GLU A 501 -21.01 1.98 -28.55
C GLU A 501 -20.45 2.62 -27.28
N THR A 502 -20.05 1.80 -26.30
CA THR A 502 -19.38 2.28 -25.08
C THR A 502 -18.05 2.95 -25.42
N ALA A 503 -17.27 2.37 -26.33
CA ALA A 503 -16.02 3.00 -26.78
C ALA A 503 -16.28 4.34 -27.49
N ILE A 504 -17.35 4.46 -28.28
CA ILE A 504 -17.78 5.71 -28.91
C ILE A 504 -18.16 6.74 -27.86
N SER A 505 -19.00 6.38 -26.88
CA SER A 505 -19.43 7.30 -25.82
C SER A 505 -18.28 7.82 -24.96
N LEU A 506 -17.20 7.04 -24.83
CA LEU A 506 -15.98 7.43 -24.12
C LEU A 506 -14.95 8.17 -25.00
N GLY A 507 -15.22 8.36 -26.29
CA GLY A 507 -14.30 9.01 -27.23
C GLY A 507 -13.07 8.16 -27.62
N LEU A 508 -13.18 6.83 -27.49
CA LEU A 508 -12.09 5.87 -27.71
C LEU A 508 -12.24 5.04 -28.99
N GLU A 509 -13.24 5.33 -29.81
CA GLU A 509 -13.56 4.61 -31.05
C GLU A 509 -12.33 4.43 -31.96
N GLN A 510 -11.52 5.47 -32.15
CA GLN A 510 -10.35 5.42 -33.01
C GLN A 510 -9.22 4.51 -32.51
N TYR A 511 -9.24 4.14 -31.22
CA TYR A 511 -8.21 3.29 -30.60
C TYR A 511 -8.66 1.85 -30.40
N TYR A 512 -9.95 1.67 -30.12
CA TYR A 512 -10.52 0.41 -29.68
C TYR A 512 -10.34 -0.76 -30.68
N PRO A 513 -10.63 -0.63 -31.99
CA PRO A 513 -10.49 -1.72 -32.95
C PRO A 513 -9.06 -2.27 -33.08
N ALA A 514 -8.06 -1.39 -33.11
CA ALA A 514 -6.66 -1.80 -33.24
C ALA A 514 -6.21 -2.62 -32.01
N CYS A 515 -6.64 -2.22 -30.82
CA CYS A 515 -6.36 -2.93 -29.58
C CYS A 515 -7.05 -4.31 -29.55
N ARG A 516 -8.30 -4.43 -30.02
CA ARG A 516 -9.01 -5.73 -30.09
C ARG A 516 -8.31 -6.70 -31.03
N LYS A 517 -7.85 -6.20 -32.19
CA LYS A 517 -7.06 -6.98 -33.16
C LYS A 517 -5.73 -7.46 -32.59
N ALA A 518 -5.02 -6.59 -31.88
CA ALA A 518 -3.79 -6.97 -31.20
C ALA A 518 -4.04 -8.04 -30.12
N PHE A 519 -5.12 -7.89 -29.35
CA PHE A 519 -5.50 -8.84 -28.30
C PHE A 519 -5.90 -10.21 -28.84
N ASP A 520 -6.66 -10.28 -29.94
CA ASP A 520 -6.91 -11.52 -30.68
C ASP A 520 -5.58 -12.21 -31.07
N SER A 521 -4.67 -11.46 -31.68
CA SER A 521 -3.38 -11.99 -32.13
C SER A 521 -2.53 -12.51 -30.96
N ILE A 522 -2.53 -11.81 -29.83
CA ILE A 522 -1.87 -12.24 -28.59
C ILE A 522 -2.48 -13.56 -28.08
N LEU A 523 -3.81 -13.64 -27.94
CA LEU A 523 -4.50 -14.83 -27.46
C LEU A 523 -4.21 -16.05 -28.35
N ARG A 524 -4.32 -15.92 -29.67
CA ARG A 524 -4.04 -17.02 -30.61
C ARG A 524 -2.59 -17.48 -30.56
N THR A 525 -1.66 -16.54 -30.43
CA THR A 525 -0.23 -16.86 -30.36
C THR A 525 0.12 -17.55 -29.04
N LEU A 526 -0.47 -17.12 -27.92
CA LEU A 526 -0.32 -17.79 -26.62
C LEU A 526 -0.95 -19.17 -26.62
N ASP A 527 -2.16 -19.32 -27.17
CA ASP A 527 -2.83 -20.62 -27.30
C ASP A 527 -1.99 -21.62 -28.10
N ALA A 528 -1.39 -21.18 -29.20
CA ALA A 528 -0.52 -22.01 -30.03
C ALA A 528 0.80 -22.40 -29.34
N GLN A 529 1.39 -21.50 -28.55
CA GLN A 529 2.68 -21.75 -27.90
C GLN A 529 2.56 -22.51 -26.58
N ILE A 530 1.57 -22.15 -25.75
CA ILE A 530 1.45 -22.59 -24.36
C ILE A 530 0.03 -22.95 -23.92
N GLY A 531 -0.96 -22.96 -24.83
CA GLY A 531 -2.35 -23.33 -24.50
C GLY A 531 -2.64 -24.80 -24.82
N ARG A 532 -2.83 -25.13 -26.11
CA ARG A 532 -3.32 -26.45 -26.55
C ARG A 532 -2.43 -27.62 -26.11
N SER A 533 -1.11 -27.44 -26.23
CA SER A 533 -0.11 -28.46 -25.91
C SER A 533 0.08 -28.69 -24.41
N PHE A 534 -0.47 -27.82 -23.57
CA PHE A 534 -0.32 -27.84 -22.11
C PHE A 534 -1.63 -28.13 -21.37
N MET A 535 -2.65 -28.61 -22.09
CA MET A 535 -3.85 -29.17 -21.48
C MET A 535 -3.50 -30.46 -20.73
N LEU A 536 -4.18 -30.75 -19.62
CA LEU A 536 -4.03 -32.00 -18.87
C LEU A 536 -4.37 -33.23 -19.73
N THR A 537 -5.17 -33.03 -20.78
CA THR A 537 -5.51 -34.04 -21.79
C THR A 537 -4.46 -34.18 -22.90
N ALA A 538 -3.41 -33.36 -22.93
CA ALA A 538 -2.37 -33.45 -23.94
C ALA A 538 -1.37 -34.57 -23.62
N SER A 539 -0.95 -35.34 -24.63
CA SER A 539 0.05 -36.40 -24.49
C SER A 539 1.39 -35.89 -23.94
N LEU A 540 1.74 -34.62 -24.20
CA LEU A 540 2.97 -33.98 -23.73
C LEU A 540 3.05 -33.86 -22.20
N VAL A 541 1.90 -33.65 -21.55
CA VAL A 541 1.74 -33.34 -20.11
C VAL A 541 1.34 -34.58 -19.31
N ARG A 542 0.66 -35.54 -19.95
CA ARG A 542 0.12 -36.73 -19.29
C ARG A 542 1.20 -37.46 -18.49
N GLY A 543 1.00 -37.56 -17.17
CA GLY A 543 1.89 -38.28 -16.25
C GLY A 543 3.16 -37.52 -15.82
N LYS A 544 3.30 -36.22 -16.15
CA LYS A 544 4.42 -35.38 -15.73
C LYS A 544 3.98 -34.36 -14.68
N GLU A 545 4.91 -33.99 -13.80
CA GLU A 545 4.64 -32.94 -12.82
C GLU A 545 4.76 -31.53 -13.43
N TYR A 546 4.07 -30.56 -12.85
CA TYR A 546 4.04 -29.16 -13.32
C TYR A 546 5.45 -28.57 -13.53
N ASN A 547 6.37 -28.84 -12.60
CA ASN A 547 7.74 -28.31 -12.65
C ASN A 547 8.61 -28.97 -13.72
N GLU A 548 8.24 -30.16 -14.21
CA GLU A 548 8.95 -30.86 -15.30
C GLU A 548 8.54 -30.30 -16.67
N VAL A 549 7.35 -29.73 -16.75
CA VAL A 549 6.75 -29.23 -18.00
C VAL A 549 6.99 -27.73 -18.21
N ILE A 550 7.03 -26.94 -17.13
CA ILE A 550 7.11 -25.48 -17.21
C ILE A 550 8.52 -24.95 -16.91
N ASN A 551 9.14 -24.32 -17.91
CA ASN A 551 10.43 -23.64 -17.75
C ASN A 551 10.27 -22.14 -17.39
N SER A 552 11.39 -21.44 -17.13
CA SER A 552 11.39 -20.03 -16.73
C SER A 552 10.85 -19.07 -17.80
N GLU A 553 11.11 -19.32 -19.09
CA GLU A 553 10.59 -18.49 -20.19
C GLU A 553 9.06 -18.63 -20.32
N MET A 554 8.53 -19.83 -20.08
CA MET A 554 7.10 -20.10 -20.09
C MET A 554 6.38 -19.38 -18.95
N ARG A 555 7.00 -19.20 -17.77
CA ARG A 555 6.36 -18.50 -16.63
C ARG A 555 5.91 -17.09 -16.99
N ALA A 556 6.76 -16.31 -17.66
CA ALA A 556 6.40 -14.97 -18.09
C ALA A 556 5.21 -14.98 -19.09
N LYS A 557 5.19 -15.97 -20.01
CA LYS A 557 4.07 -16.15 -20.95
C LYS A 557 2.79 -16.59 -20.23
N LEU A 558 2.87 -17.46 -19.21
CA LEU A 558 1.74 -17.88 -18.39
C LEU A 558 1.15 -16.68 -17.62
N ASP A 559 1.98 -15.81 -17.05
CA ASP A 559 1.51 -14.61 -16.33
C ASP A 559 0.78 -13.63 -17.27
N LEU A 560 1.29 -13.45 -18.50
CA LEU A 560 0.56 -12.74 -19.56
C LEU A 560 -0.75 -13.45 -19.90
N PHE A 561 -0.72 -14.79 -20.03
CA PHE A 561 -1.87 -15.57 -20.45
C PHE A 561 -3.02 -15.51 -19.44
N ARG A 562 -2.71 -15.63 -18.14
CA ARG A 562 -3.66 -15.38 -17.04
C ARG A 562 -4.26 -13.98 -17.13
N THR A 563 -3.43 -12.97 -17.38
CA THR A 563 -3.90 -11.59 -17.55
C THR A 563 -4.84 -11.46 -18.77
N CYS A 564 -4.53 -12.12 -19.88
CA CYS A 564 -5.39 -12.12 -21.07
C CYS A 564 -6.72 -12.81 -20.78
N ILE A 565 -6.71 -14.01 -20.19
CA ILE A 565 -7.93 -14.76 -19.89
C ILE A 565 -8.83 -13.97 -18.92
N ALA A 566 -8.25 -13.35 -17.90
CA ALA A 566 -8.98 -12.47 -16.97
C ALA A 566 -9.59 -11.25 -17.66
N ALA A 567 -8.96 -10.75 -18.74
CA ALA A 567 -9.43 -9.60 -19.49
C ALA A 567 -10.59 -9.93 -20.46
N ILE A 568 -10.76 -11.20 -20.86
CA ILE A 568 -11.74 -11.62 -21.88
C ILE A 568 -13.16 -11.11 -21.61
N PRO A 569 -13.75 -11.28 -20.41
CA PRO A 569 -15.14 -10.87 -20.18
C PRO A 569 -15.37 -9.38 -20.46
N ARG A 570 -14.34 -8.57 -20.22
CA ARG A 570 -14.38 -7.13 -20.39
C ARG A 570 -13.92 -6.67 -21.77
N PHE A 571 -12.93 -7.31 -22.36
CA PHE A 571 -12.28 -6.90 -23.60
C PHE A 571 -12.30 -8.05 -24.62
N LEU A 572 -13.33 -8.06 -25.46
CA LEU A 572 -13.54 -9.14 -26.42
C LEU A 572 -12.57 -9.02 -27.60
N PRO A 573 -11.89 -10.11 -28.01
CA PRO A 573 -11.06 -10.12 -29.22
C PRO A 573 -11.89 -9.89 -30.50
N ASP A 574 -11.20 -9.51 -31.58
CA ASP A 574 -11.74 -9.32 -32.93
C ASP A 574 -10.60 -9.59 -33.92
N PRO A 575 -10.71 -10.48 -34.92
CA PRO A 575 -11.91 -11.10 -35.49
C PRO A 575 -12.27 -12.50 -34.95
N MET A 576 -11.84 -12.89 -33.75
CA MET A 576 -12.30 -14.14 -33.13
C MET A 576 -13.82 -14.16 -33.00
N SER A 577 -14.46 -15.22 -33.51
CA SER A 577 -15.88 -15.43 -33.28
C SER A 577 -16.14 -15.73 -31.80
N HIS A 578 -17.34 -15.43 -31.31
CA HIS A 578 -17.68 -15.75 -29.93
C HIS A 578 -17.67 -17.26 -29.66
N GLN A 579 -18.05 -18.08 -30.64
CA GLN A 579 -17.97 -19.55 -30.54
C GLN A 579 -16.52 -20.04 -30.37
N ASP A 580 -15.58 -19.53 -31.17
CA ASP A 580 -14.15 -19.88 -31.03
C ASP A 580 -13.59 -19.42 -29.68
N LEU A 581 -14.02 -18.25 -29.21
CA LEU A 581 -13.61 -17.69 -27.92
C LEU A 581 -14.12 -18.54 -26.76
N ILE A 582 -15.38 -18.95 -26.80
CA ILE A 582 -15.99 -19.85 -25.83
C ILE A 582 -15.24 -21.18 -25.80
N GLU A 583 -15.00 -21.80 -26.96
CA GLU A 583 -14.23 -23.04 -27.06
C GLU A 583 -12.82 -22.87 -26.48
N PHE A 584 -12.16 -21.76 -26.80
CA PHE A 584 -10.85 -21.41 -26.26
C PHE A 584 -10.86 -21.34 -24.72
N VAL A 585 -11.78 -20.59 -24.11
CA VAL A 585 -11.81 -20.42 -22.64
C VAL A 585 -12.15 -21.75 -21.95
N ILE A 586 -13.09 -22.53 -22.50
CA ILE A 586 -13.45 -23.87 -21.95
C ILE A 586 -12.23 -24.80 -21.94
N ARG A 587 -11.42 -24.82 -23.01
CA ARG A 587 -10.18 -25.62 -23.02
C ARG A 587 -9.21 -25.20 -21.93
N MET A 588 -9.12 -23.91 -21.62
CA MET A 588 -8.22 -23.39 -20.57
C MET A 588 -8.66 -23.82 -19.15
N CYS A 589 -9.92 -24.22 -18.93
CA CYS A 589 -10.35 -24.83 -17.67
C CYS A 589 -9.68 -26.18 -17.38
N VAL A 590 -9.04 -26.80 -18.37
CA VAL A 590 -8.32 -28.10 -18.26
C VAL A 590 -6.82 -27.92 -18.51
N HIS A 591 -6.29 -26.73 -18.26
CA HIS A 591 -4.87 -26.43 -18.42
C HIS A 591 -4.02 -26.97 -17.25
N VAL A 592 -2.73 -27.27 -17.46
CA VAL A 592 -1.82 -27.78 -16.40
C VAL A 592 -1.63 -26.78 -15.25
N ASP A 593 -1.60 -25.49 -15.57
CA ASP A 593 -1.49 -24.38 -14.61
C ASP A 593 -2.81 -24.13 -13.87
N GLU A 594 -2.77 -24.16 -12.54
CA GLU A 594 -3.95 -24.00 -11.68
C GLU A 594 -4.57 -22.60 -11.76
N GLU A 595 -3.74 -21.55 -11.76
CA GLU A 595 -4.24 -20.18 -11.81
C GLU A 595 -4.94 -19.89 -13.15
N ILE A 596 -4.45 -20.45 -14.27
CA ILE A 596 -5.14 -20.39 -15.56
C ILE A 596 -6.52 -21.04 -15.46
N ARG A 597 -6.64 -22.23 -14.87
CA ARG A 597 -7.94 -22.91 -14.72
C ARG A 597 -8.92 -22.07 -13.91
N LEU A 598 -8.48 -21.55 -12.76
CA LEU A 598 -9.29 -20.69 -11.89
C LEU A 598 -9.75 -19.42 -12.61
N THR A 599 -8.82 -18.77 -13.32
CA THR A 599 -9.12 -17.54 -14.07
C THR A 599 -10.07 -17.82 -15.24
N ALA A 600 -9.87 -18.92 -15.97
CA ALA A 600 -10.74 -19.34 -17.07
C ALA A 600 -12.16 -19.64 -16.58
N TYR A 601 -12.29 -20.33 -15.45
CA TYR A 601 -13.58 -20.59 -14.81
C TYR A 601 -14.30 -19.28 -14.44
N GLN A 602 -13.60 -18.35 -13.78
CA GLN A 602 -14.16 -17.03 -13.46
C GLN A 602 -14.57 -16.26 -14.71
N SER A 603 -13.76 -16.30 -15.77
CA SER A 603 -14.09 -15.65 -17.04
C SER A 603 -15.33 -16.26 -17.71
N LEU A 604 -15.51 -17.59 -17.66
CA LEU A 604 -16.74 -18.23 -18.15
C LEU A 604 -17.96 -17.81 -17.34
N GLN A 605 -17.85 -17.78 -16.01
CA GLN A 605 -18.95 -17.33 -15.15
C GLN A 605 -19.36 -15.89 -15.47
N ASN A 606 -18.39 -15.01 -15.69
CA ASN A 606 -18.65 -13.63 -16.08
C ASN A 606 -19.29 -13.54 -17.47
N LEU A 607 -18.82 -14.33 -18.45
CA LEU A 607 -19.44 -14.37 -19.79
C LEU A 607 -20.90 -14.87 -19.72
N VAL A 608 -21.20 -15.90 -18.92
CA VAL A 608 -22.58 -16.38 -18.72
C VAL A 608 -23.45 -15.30 -18.08
N ALA A 609 -22.92 -14.57 -17.11
CA ALA A 609 -23.64 -13.51 -16.42
C ALA A 609 -23.92 -12.31 -17.34
N GLU A 610 -22.88 -11.82 -18.03
CA GLU A 610 -22.87 -10.54 -18.76
C GLU A 610 -23.27 -10.65 -20.24
N CYS A 611 -23.22 -11.84 -20.85
CA CYS A 611 -23.62 -12.08 -22.25
C CYS A 611 -24.79 -13.06 -22.34
N PRO A 612 -26.05 -12.62 -22.12
CA PRO A 612 -27.23 -13.49 -22.21
C PRO A 612 -27.35 -14.22 -23.54
N ASP A 613 -27.03 -13.55 -24.64
CA ASP A 613 -27.13 -14.08 -26.00
C ASP A 613 -26.12 -15.21 -26.29
N TRP A 614 -25.09 -15.36 -25.45
CA TRP A 614 -24.04 -16.38 -25.66
C TRP A 614 -24.31 -17.66 -24.88
N ARG A 615 -25.32 -17.68 -24.00
CA ARG A 615 -25.54 -18.78 -23.05
C ARG A 615 -25.81 -20.11 -23.73
N GLU A 616 -26.65 -20.13 -24.75
CA GLU A 616 -26.99 -21.35 -25.50
C GLU A 616 -25.74 -21.97 -26.16
N ASP A 617 -25.00 -21.18 -26.94
CA ASP A 617 -23.73 -21.58 -27.54
C ASP A 617 -22.73 -22.07 -26.48
N LEU A 618 -22.64 -21.37 -25.34
CA LEU A 618 -21.74 -21.73 -24.24
C LEU A 618 -22.04 -23.10 -23.66
N PHE A 619 -23.31 -23.39 -23.33
CA PHE A 619 -23.69 -24.70 -22.81
C PHE A 619 -23.48 -25.82 -23.84
N HIS A 620 -23.83 -25.57 -25.12
CA HIS A 620 -23.62 -26.55 -26.18
C HIS A 620 -22.14 -26.88 -26.40
N ILE A 621 -21.27 -25.86 -26.49
CA ILE A 621 -19.83 -26.04 -26.68
C ILE A 621 -19.22 -26.73 -25.45
N PHE A 622 -19.66 -26.37 -24.24
CA PHE A 622 -19.20 -27.01 -23.01
C PHE A 622 -19.54 -28.50 -22.97
N LEU A 623 -20.79 -28.88 -23.26
CA LEU A 623 -21.20 -30.29 -23.33
C LEU A 623 -20.43 -31.05 -24.41
N ARG A 624 -20.27 -30.44 -25.60
CA ARG A 624 -19.48 -31.02 -26.69
C ARG A 624 -18.03 -31.25 -26.28
N PHE A 625 -17.44 -30.33 -25.52
CA PHE A 625 -16.08 -30.47 -25.00
C PHE A 625 -15.98 -31.63 -24.01
N LEU A 626 -16.90 -31.76 -23.05
CA LEU A 626 -16.92 -32.87 -22.09
C LEU A 626 -16.98 -34.24 -22.79
N ILE A 627 -17.88 -34.38 -23.77
CA ILE A 627 -18.07 -35.64 -24.52
C ILE A 627 -16.82 -36.00 -25.33
N ASN A 628 -16.23 -35.04 -26.03
CA ASN A 628 -15.15 -35.35 -26.99
C ASN A 628 -13.76 -35.40 -26.35
N GLN A 629 -13.52 -34.67 -25.28
CA GLN A 629 -12.16 -34.44 -24.75
C GLN A 629 -11.95 -35.02 -23.34
N ILE A 630 -13.00 -35.21 -22.54
CA ILE A 630 -12.88 -35.72 -21.17
C ILE A 630 -13.36 -37.17 -21.04
N GLN A 631 -14.38 -37.59 -21.78
CA GLN A 631 -14.86 -38.98 -21.75
C GLN A 631 -13.87 -40.02 -22.33
N VAL A 632 -12.80 -39.59 -23.00
CA VAL A 632 -11.77 -40.44 -23.60
C VAL A 632 -10.54 -40.60 -22.67
N PHE A 633 -10.65 -40.14 -21.42
CA PHE A 633 -9.60 -40.20 -20.39
C PHE A 633 -9.87 -41.19 -19.26
#